data_AF-A0A3Q7JL03-F1
#
_entry.id   AF-A0A3Q7JL03-F1
#
_cell.length_a   1.000
_cell.length_b   1.000
_cell.length_c   1.000
_cell.angle_alpha   90.00
_cell.angle_beta   90.00
_cell.angle_gamma   90.00
#
_symmetry.space_group_name_H-M   'P 1'
#
loop_
_entity.id
_entity.type
_entity.pdbx_description
1 polymer ?
#
loop_
_entity_poly.entity_id
_entity_poly.type
_entity_poly.pdbx_seq_one_letter_code
_entity_poly.pdbx_strand_id
1 'polypeptide(L)'
;MHIQPNNMHKEMLVLEETSIDEMGAFLVYAPIDLRAITSIINGGDATKVPIFPSGIIISPDGRLSSNRDNTANAQNGSILTVTFQIMICGDNNPTSRQQKMEVVASVHGVLSATILKIKEALDFKTNTIDGFEG
;
A
#
# COMPACT_ATOMS: atom_id res chain seq x y z
N MET A 1 4.47 -6.63 -13.94
CA MET A 1 3.11 -7.01 -13.55
C MET A 1 3.10 -8.45 -13.07
N HIS A 2 3.14 -8.65 -11.77
CA HIS A 2 3.04 -9.96 -11.14
C HIS A 2 1.59 -10.13 -10.64
N ILE A 3 0.99 -11.32 -10.82
CA ILE A 3 -0.40 -11.59 -10.42
C ILE A 3 -0.41 -12.75 -9.42
N GLN A 4 -0.92 -12.51 -8.21
CA GLN A 4 -1.03 -13.53 -7.16
C GLN A 4 -2.50 -13.77 -6.78
N PRO A 5 -2.93 -15.04 -6.60
CA PRO A 5 -4.25 -15.37 -6.06
C PRO A 5 -4.28 -15.19 -4.54
N ASN A 6 -5.34 -14.57 -4.00
CA ASN A 6 -5.51 -14.34 -2.56
C ASN A 6 -6.65 -15.21 -1.97
N ASN A 7 -6.37 -16.02 -0.94
CA ASN A 7 -7.30 -17.00 -0.35
C ASN A 7 -8.08 -16.46 0.87
N MET A 8 -8.84 -15.37 0.67
CA MET A 8 -9.72 -14.81 1.72
C MET A 8 -11.17 -14.76 1.23
N HIS A 9 -11.83 -15.91 1.11
CA HIS A 9 -13.29 -16.09 0.85
C HIS A 9 -13.94 -15.34 -0.34
N LYS A 10 -13.16 -14.61 -1.15
CA LYS A 10 -13.53 -14.01 -2.43
C LYS A 10 -12.35 -14.26 -3.37
N GLU A 11 -12.59 -14.93 -4.49
CA GLU A 11 -11.61 -15.17 -5.53
C GLU A 11 -11.17 -13.82 -6.12
N MET A 12 -10.11 -13.24 -5.55
CA MET A 12 -9.53 -11.98 -6.01
C MET A 12 -8.09 -12.24 -6.47
N LEU A 13 -7.77 -11.68 -7.63
CA LEU A 13 -6.41 -11.56 -8.13
C LEU A 13 -5.87 -10.19 -7.73
N VAL A 14 -4.59 -10.11 -7.40
CA VAL A 14 -3.93 -8.83 -7.13
C VAL A 14 -2.98 -8.54 -8.29
N LEU A 15 -3.18 -7.41 -8.97
CA LEU A 15 -2.17 -6.86 -9.86
C LEU A 15 -1.14 -6.13 -9.02
N GLU A 16 0.14 -6.40 -9.25
CA GLU A 16 1.21 -5.76 -8.49
C GLU A 16 2.35 -5.27 -9.39
N GLU A 17 2.88 -4.10 -9.05
CA GLU A 17 4.09 -3.51 -9.58
C GLU A 17 4.92 -2.87 -8.46
N THR A 18 6.22 -3.14 -8.48
CA THR A 18 7.20 -2.58 -7.55
C THR A 18 8.43 -2.12 -8.31
N SER A 19 9.08 -1.06 -7.81
CA SER A 19 10.39 -0.63 -8.27
C SER A 19 11.12 0.09 -7.15
N ILE A 20 12.44 0.14 -7.27
CA ILE A 20 13.34 0.88 -6.39
C ILE A 20 14.33 1.63 -7.29
N ASP A 21 14.42 2.94 -7.12
CA ASP A 21 15.37 3.82 -7.79
C ASP A 21 15.90 4.91 -6.85
N GLU A 22 16.62 5.90 -7.40
CA GLU A 22 17.20 7.02 -6.64
C GLU A 22 16.14 7.94 -6.01
N MET A 23 14.92 7.96 -6.55
CA MET A 23 13.80 8.75 -6.01
C MET A 23 13.08 8.02 -4.86
N GLY A 24 13.24 6.70 -4.77
CA GLY A 24 12.70 5.89 -3.68
C GLY A 24 12.25 4.51 -4.10
N ALA A 25 11.44 3.89 -3.24
CA ALA A 25 10.80 2.61 -3.49
C ALA A 25 9.29 2.79 -3.58
N PHE A 26 8.62 2.07 -4.49
CA PHE A 26 7.17 2.03 -4.54
C PHE A 26 6.63 0.62 -4.66
N LEU A 27 5.39 0.46 -4.17
CA LEU A 27 4.54 -0.71 -4.36
C LEU A 27 3.17 -0.19 -4.75
N VAL A 28 2.74 -0.51 -5.97
CA VAL A 28 1.40 -0.23 -6.47
C VAL A 28 0.70 -1.55 -6.73
N TYR A 29 -0.51 -1.70 -6.21
CA TYR A 29 -1.30 -2.90 -6.38
C TYR A 29 -2.78 -2.59 -6.60
N ALA A 30 -3.50 -3.50 -7.25
CA ALA A 30 -4.94 -3.38 -7.47
C ALA A 30 -5.62 -4.75 -7.34
N PRO A 31 -6.56 -4.93 -6.39
CA PRO A 31 -7.39 -6.12 -6.32
C PRO A 31 -8.40 -6.15 -7.50
N ILE A 32 -8.56 -7.31 -8.13
CA ILE A 32 -9.50 -7.57 -9.21
C ILE A 32 -10.30 -8.84 -8.89
N ASP A 33 -11.62 -8.81 -9.10
CA ASP A 33 -12.47 -9.99 -8.98
C ASP A 33 -12.10 -11.03 -10.06
N LEU A 34 -11.77 -12.26 -9.66
CA LEU A 34 -11.41 -13.34 -10.58
C LEU A 34 -12.53 -13.60 -11.59
N ARG A 35 -13.79 -13.44 -11.21
CA ARG A 35 -14.93 -13.60 -12.13
C ARG A 35 -14.93 -12.53 -13.21
N ALA A 36 -14.46 -11.32 -12.89
CA ALA A 36 -14.30 -10.26 -13.87
C ALA A 36 -13.21 -10.62 -14.90
N ILE A 37 -12.09 -11.19 -14.45
CA ILE A 37 -11.04 -11.71 -15.33
C ILE A 37 -11.54 -12.88 -16.18
N THR A 38 -12.21 -13.85 -15.59
CA THR A 38 -12.79 -15.00 -16.32
C THR A 38 -13.79 -14.54 -17.39
N SER A 39 -14.60 -13.51 -17.08
CA SER A 39 -15.51 -12.90 -18.07
C SER A 39 -14.74 -12.31 -19.26
N ILE A 40 -13.66 -11.56 -18.99
CA ILE A 40 -12.81 -10.98 -20.04
C ILE A 40 -12.19 -12.07 -20.93
N ILE A 41 -11.62 -13.12 -20.32
CA ILE A 41 -10.98 -14.23 -21.05
C ILE A 41 -11.98 -14.95 -21.96
N ASN A 42 -13.25 -14.99 -21.57
CA ASN A 42 -14.34 -15.56 -22.36
C ASN A 42 -14.93 -14.58 -23.41
N GLY A 43 -14.25 -13.47 -23.71
CA GLY A 43 -14.68 -12.48 -24.70
C GLY A 43 -15.56 -11.35 -24.16
N GLY A 44 -15.62 -11.18 -22.83
CA GLY A 44 -16.27 -10.06 -22.17
C GLY A 44 -15.52 -8.73 -22.37
N ASP A 45 -16.21 -7.63 -22.07
CA ASP A 45 -15.68 -6.27 -22.24
C ASP A 45 -14.82 -5.84 -21.05
N ALA A 46 -13.50 -5.74 -21.28
CA ALA A 46 -12.54 -5.36 -20.26
C ALA A 46 -12.69 -3.92 -19.77
N THR A 47 -13.33 -3.03 -20.54
CA THR A 47 -13.52 -1.62 -20.15
C THR A 47 -14.52 -1.45 -19.00
N LYS A 48 -15.32 -2.48 -18.72
CA LYS A 48 -16.34 -2.49 -17.67
C LYS A 48 -15.85 -3.00 -16.32
N VAL A 49 -14.60 -3.46 -16.23
CA VAL A 49 -14.03 -3.95 -14.97
C VAL A 49 -13.30 -2.81 -14.27
N PRO A 50 -13.82 -2.31 -13.14
CA PRO A 50 -13.17 -1.23 -12.44
C PRO A 50 -11.91 -1.76 -11.73
N ILE A 51 -10.80 -1.04 -11.91
CA ILE A 51 -9.51 -1.31 -11.24
C ILE A 51 -9.21 -0.13 -10.32
N PHE A 52 -8.98 -0.41 -9.04
CA PHE A 52 -8.70 0.61 -8.03
C PHE A 52 -7.27 0.46 -7.52
N PRO A 53 -6.30 1.18 -8.09
CA PRO A 53 -4.93 1.15 -7.60
C PRO A 53 -4.84 1.70 -6.18
N SER A 54 -4.03 1.03 -5.37
CA SER A 54 -3.61 1.44 -4.03
C SER A 54 -2.12 1.15 -3.89
N GLY A 55 -1.45 1.75 -2.93
CA GLY A 55 -0.01 1.56 -2.83
C GLY A 55 0.69 2.45 -1.84
N ILE A 56 2.01 2.30 -1.82
CA ILE A 56 2.92 3.08 -0.98
C ILE A 56 4.13 3.55 -1.78
N ILE A 57 4.68 4.68 -1.38
CA ILE A 57 5.96 5.20 -1.85
C ILE A 57 6.79 5.57 -0.62
N ILE A 58 8.03 5.13 -0.59
CA ILE A 58 9.03 5.52 0.39
C ILE A 58 10.09 6.33 -0.36
N SER A 59 10.15 7.62 -0.12
CA SER A 59 11.13 8.52 -0.74
C SER A 59 12.03 9.16 0.32
N PRO A 60 13.23 9.64 -0.03
CA PRO A 60 14.04 10.47 0.85
C PRO A 60 13.25 11.71 1.28
N ASP A 61 13.42 12.16 2.53
CA ASP A 61 12.75 13.37 3.03
C ASP A 61 13.31 14.70 2.50
N GLY A 62 14.29 14.62 1.58
CA GLY A 62 14.92 15.76 0.94
C GLY A 62 15.75 16.62 1.89
N ARG A 63 15.90 16.22 3.17
CA ARG A 63 16.75 16.92 4.14
C ARG A 63 18.20 16.57 3.84
N LEU A 64 18.77 17.29 2.87
CA LEU A 64 20.21 17.37 2.71
C LEU A 64 20.76 17.88 4.04
N SER A 65 21.77 17.19 4.58
CA SER A 65 22.51 17.65 5.76
C SER A 65 23.14 19.01 5.43
N SER A 66 22.41 20.08 5.70
CA SER A 66 22.88 21.46 5.57
C SER A 66 23.84 21.77 6.73
N ASN A 67 25.00 21.13 6.72
CA ASN A 67 26.26 21.52 7.36
C ASN A 67 27.19 20.31 7.21
N ARG A 68 28.25 20.34 6.41
CA ARG A 68 29.52 21.06 6.64
C ARG A 68 30.21 20.84 7.99
N ASP A 69 29.61 20.08 8.91
CA ASP A 69 30.29 19.53 10.07
C ASP A 69 30.07 18.03 10.13
N ASN A 70 31.18 17.31 10.10
CA ASN A 70 31.29 15.86 10.22
C ASN A 70 30.77 15.37 11.58
N THR A 71 29.47 15.47 11.81
CA THR A 71 28.81 14.79 12.92
C THR A 71 28.10 13.58 12.31
N ALA A 72 28.52 12.38 12.71
CA ALA A 72 28.02 11.10 12.21
C ALA A 72 26.54 10.81 12.54
N ASN A 73 25.76 11.85 12.87
CA ASN A 73 24.40 11.78 13.42
C ASN A 73 23.37 12.57 12.59
N ALA A 74 23.69 12.99 11.36
CA ALA A 74 22.68 13.52 10.45
C ALA A 74 21.74 12.38 10.03
N GLN A 75 20.68 12.16 10.80
CA GLN A 75 19.65 11.18 10.48
C GLN A 75 18.91 11.64 9.22
N ASN A 76 19.20 10.99 8.09
CA ASN A 76 18.37 11.09 6.90
C ASN A 76 17.02 10.42 7.19
N GLY A 77 15.93 11.16 7.09
CA GLY A 77 14.58 10.62 7.21
C GLY A 77 14.02 10.18 5.87
N SER A 78 12.85 9.54 5.91
CA SER A 78 12.08 9.17 4.72
C SER A 78 10.66 9.69 4.83
N ILE A 79 10.07 10.00 3.68
CA ILE A 79 8.65 10.31 3.54
C ILE A 79 7.94 9.03 3.09
N LEU A 80 6.94 8.61 3.86
CA LEU A 80 6.03 7.55 3.47
C LEU A 80 4.75 8.18 2.92
N THR A 81 4.49 7.97 1.64
CA THR A 81 3.22 8.32 0.99
C THR A 81 2.38 7.07 0.83
N VAL A 82 1.13 7.12 1.28
CA VAL A 82 0.19 5.99 1.19
C VAL A 82 -1.03 6.44 0.38
N THR A 83 -1.42 5.64 -0.61
CA THR A 83 -2.56 5.92 -1.48
C THR A 83 -3.55 4.76 -1.43
N PHE A 84 -4.84 5.07 -1.22
CA PHE A 84 -5.92 4.09 -1.29
C PHE A 84 -7.04 4.60 -2.17
N GLN A 85 -7.54 3.73 -3.03
CA GLN A 85 -8.74 3.98 -3.79
C GLN A 85 -9.77 2.89 -3.48
N ILE A 86 -10.94 3.31 -3.01
CA ILE A 86 -12.04 2.41 -2.65
C ILE A 86 -13.31 2.97 -3.28
N MET A 87 -14.02 2.13 -4.04
CA MET A 87 -15.35 2.45 -4.54
C MET A 87 -16.40 2.03 -3.53
N ILE A 88 -17.34 2.93 -3.25
CA ILE A 88 -18.46 2.68 -2.34
C ILE A 88 -19.73 2.65 -3.19
N CYS A 89 -20.31 1.47 -3.32
CA CYS A 89 -21.63 1.32 -3.95
C CYS A 89 -22.70 1.48 -2.87
N GLY A 90 -23.64 2.41 -3.07
CA GLY A 90 -24.81 2.58 -2.21
C GLY A 90 -26.08 2.34 -3.02
N ASP A 91 -27.04 1.63 -2.45
CA ASP A 91 -28.36 1.41 -3.07
C ASP A 91 -29.10 2.75 -3.15
N ASN A 92 -29.17 3.35 -4.35
CA ASN A 92 -30.12 4.33 -4.91
C ASN A 92 -30.79 5.42 -4.02
N ASN A 93 -30.34 5.65 -2.80
CA ASN A 93 -30.86 6.63 -1.86
C ASN A 93 -29.73 7.64 -1.54
N PRO A 94 -29.99 8.95 -1.47
CA PRO A 94 -28.94 9.93 -1.20
C PRO A 94 -28.15 9.52 0.05
N THR A 95 -26.83 9.33 -0.16
CA THR A 95 -25.85 8.86 0.82
C THR A 95 -26.17 9.39 2.21
N SER A 96 -26.73 8.54 3.08
CA SER A 96 -27.03 8.94 4.45
C SER A 96 -25.73 9.36 5.14
N ARG A 97 -25.80 10.37 6.02
CA ARG A 97 -24.65 10.82 6.84
C ARG A 97 -23.96 9.66 7.56
N GLN A 98 -24.71 8.61 7.90
CA GLN A 98 -24.20 7.40 8.54
C GLN A 98 -23.31 6.57 7.61
N GLN A 99 -23.70 6.37 6.35
CA GLN A 99 -22.87 5.64 5.38
C GLN A 99 -21.54 6.37 5.13
N LYS A 100 -21.56 7.69 5.07
CA LYS A 100 -20.32 8.49 4.96
C LYS A 100 -19.42 8.30 6.18
N MET A 101 -19.99 8.22 7.38
CA MET A 101 -19.22 8.05 8.61
C MET A 101 -18.62 6.64 8.72
N GLU A 102 -19.36 5.61 8.28
CA GLU A 102 -18.87 4.23 8.20
C GLU A 102 -17.72 4.09 7.20
N VAL A 103 -17.83 4.73 6.04
CA VAL A 103 -16.75 4.81 5.05
C VAL A 103 -15.49 5.44 5.65
N VAL A 104 -15.63 6.59 6.31
CA VAL A 104 -14.50 7.29 6.94
C VAL A 104 -13.83 6.40 8.00
N ALA A 105 -14.63 5.69 8.80
CA ALA A 105 -14.11 4.75 9.79
C ALA A 105 -13.35 3.58 9.13
N SER A 106 -13.87 3.05 8.02
CA SER A 106 -13.20 1.99 7.24
C SER A 106 -11.87 2.46 6.66
N VAL A 107 -11.84 3.65 6.04
CA VAL A 107 -10.61 4.26 5.50
C VAL A 107 -9.58 4.46 6.61
N HIS A 108 -10.01 4.99 7.76
CA HIS A 108 -9.14 5.17 8.92
C HIS A 108 -8.56 3.84 9.42
N GLY A 109 -9.39 2.78 9.47
CA GLY A 109 -8.95 1.43 9.86
C GLY A 109 -7.89 0.85 8.92
N VAL A 110 -8.12 0.96 7.60
CA VAL A 110 -7.17 0.48 6.59
C VAL A 110 -5.85 1.26 6.68
N LEU A 111 -5.90 2.60 6.75
CA LEU A 111 -4.70 3.42 6.87
C LEU A 111 -3.91 3.10 8.13
N SER A 112 -4.59 2.98 9.27
CA SER A 112 -3.96 2.66 10.56
C SER A 112 -3.28 1.28 10.53
N ALA A 113 -3.96 0.27 9.98
CA ALA A 113 -3.39 -1.07 9.84
C ALA A 113 -2.18 -1.10 8.91
N THR A 114 -2.22 -0.36 7.80
CA THR A 114 -1.08 -0.25 6.88
C THR A 114 0.12 0.43 7.53
N ILE A 115 -0.07 1.54 8.24
CA ILE A 115 1.00 2.20 8.98
C ILE A 115 1.61 1.25 10.02
N LEU A 116 0.77 0.54 10.77
CA LEU A 116 1.25 -0.43 11.78
C LEU A 116 2.10 -1.53 11.14
N LYS A 117 1.62 -2.15 10.05
CA LYS A 117 2.38 -3.19 9.34
C LYS A 117 3.69 -2.70 8.76
N ILE A 118 3.72 -1.48 8.22
CA ILE A 118 4.97 -0.87 7.74
C ILE A 118 5.93 -0.65 8.90
N LYS A 119 5.45 -0.13 10.03
CA LYS A 119 6.27 0.01 11.22
C LYS A 119 6.82 -1.33 11.70
N GLU A 120 5.99 -2.36 11.81
CA GLU A 120 6.41 -3.72 12.19
C GLU A 120 7.46 -4.30 11.24
N ALA A 121 7.29 -4.11 9.93
CA ALA A 121 8.26 -4.56 8.93
C ALA A 121 9.60 -3.81 9.02
N LEU A 122 9.58 -2.53 9.39
CA LEU A 122 10.77 -1.67 9.52
C LEU A 122 11.45 -1.78 10.89
N ASP A 123 10.71 -2.09 11.95
CA ASP A 123 11.23 -2.30 13.32
C ASP A 123 12.02 -3.63 13.44
N PHE A 124 12.05 -4.43 12.38
CA PHE A 124 12.87 -5.63 12.27
C PHE A 124 14.34 -5.31 11.96
N LYS A 125 15.03 -4.65 12.92
CA LYS A 125 16.45 -4.90 13.29
C LYS A 125 16.94 -3.92 14.39
N THR A 126 16.93 -4.40 15.63
CA THR A 126 18.07 -4.31 16.56
C THR A 126 17.92 -5.41 17.61
N ASN A 127 18.33 -6.64 17.29
CA ASN A 127 18.71 -7.68 18.28
C ASN A 127 19.40 -8.83 17.53
N THR A 128 20.63 -8.60 17.09
CA THR A 128 21.60 -9.68 16.86
C THR A 128 22.98 -9.14 17.15
N ILE A 129 23.33 -9.11 18.44
CA ILE A 129 24.71 -9.23 18.91
C ILE A 129 24.68 -10.07 20.18
N ASP A 130 24.54 -11.38 20.03
CA ASP A 130 24.95 -12.30 21.10
C ASP A 130 26.12 -13.15 20.58
N GLY A 131 27.31 -12.76 21.06
CA GLY A 131 28.32 -13.69 21.56
C GLY A 131 29.15 -14.45 20.53
N PHE A 132 30.32 -13.91 20.20
CA PHE A 132 31.57 -14.68 20.22
C PHE A 132 32.74 -13.71 20.45
N GLU A 133 33.15 -13.57 21.70
CA GLU A 133 34.53 -13.19 22.03
C GLU A 133 35.08 -14.27 22.97
N GLY A 134 36.32 -14.69 22.69
CA GLY A 134 36.95 -15.91 23.21
C GLY A 134 37.64 -15.76 24.56
#